data_AF-A0A1F2QNJ5-F1
#
_entry.id   AF-A0A1F2QNJ5-F1
#
_cell.length_a   1.000
_cell.length_b   1.000
_cell.length_c   1.000
_cell.angle_alpha   90.00
_cell.angle_beta   90.00
_cell.angle_gamma   90.00
#
_symmetry.space_group_name_H-M   'P 1'
#
loop_
_entity.id
_entity.type
_entity.pdbx_description
1 polymer ?
#
loop_
_entity_poly.entity_id
_entity_poly.type
_entity_poly.pdbx_seq_one_letter_code
_entity_poly.pdbx_strand_id
1 'polypeptide(L)'
;MGAIAARLAAIALLVLAFGCGDRPRGTGHRAHQTSSEFARVQVARAELAVARERSDQARAEAQGGKADADAVRLAQSEFGAAHERYQKVLAAFLTVALNERPASPETLEALGLYADAAVSNARILLDRGGDANRAIAGLEGAERLFRALGVPVPHDLAATLERARRVQASPPTATPTMPGRDTASGGPRQRRSARSRR
;
A
#
# COMPACT_ATOMS: atom_id res chain seq x y z
N MET A 1 5.13 5.57 45.66
CA MET A 1 4.46 5.97 44.41
C MET A 1 5.54 6.08 43.35
N GLY A 2 5.64 5.05 42.51
CA GLY A 2 6.82 4.72 41.70
C GLY A 2 6.78 5.29 40.29
N ALA A 3 7.99 5.46 39.75
CA ALA A 3 8.32 6.09 38.48
C ALA A 3 7.77 5.37 37.23
N ILE A 4 7.27 6.14 36.27
CA ILE A 4 7.27 5.78 34.84
C ILE A 4 7.76 7.01 34.07
N ALA A 5 9.07 7.23 34.12
CA ALA A 5 9.81 8.01 33.16
C ALA A 5 10.84 7.07 32.51
N ALA A 6 11.19 7.36 31.27
CA ALA A 6 12.09 6.62 30.39
C ALA A 6 11.46 5.46 29.60
N ARG A 7 11.30 5.68 28.29
CA ARG A 7 11.75 4.78 27.22
C ARG A 7 11.45 5.38 25.84
N LEU A 8 12.29 6.30 25.39
CA LEU A 8 12.55 6.52 23.95
C LEU A 8 13.99 7.02 23.81
N ALA A 9 14.91 6.08 23.64
CA ALA A 9 16.25 6.36 23.15
C ALA A 9 16.68 5.25 22.19
N ALA A 10 17.42 5.69 21.16
CA ALA A 10 18.32 4.94 20.29
C ALA A 10 17.74 4.36 18.99
N ILE A 11 17.78 5.18 17.92
CA ILE A 11 18.61 4.85 16.75
C ILE A 11 19.37 6.14 16.36
N ALA A 12 20.59 6.27 16.85
CA ALA A 12 21.58 7.22 16.36
C ALA A 12 22.91 6.46 16.23
N LEU A 13 23.42 6.37 15.01
CA LEU A 13 24.79 5.95 14.73
C LEU A 13 25.45 7.05 13.86
N LEU A 14 25.99 8.02 14.61
CA LEU A 14 27.27 8.71 14.46
C LEU A 14 27.95 8.75 13.06
N VAL A 15 28.09 9.97 12.53
CA VAL A 15 29.39 10.47 12.05
C VAL A 15 29.59 11.88 12.62
N LEU A 16 30.54 12.01 13.55
CA LEU A 16 31.04 13.27 14.10
C LEU A 16 32.40 13.56 13.45
N ALA A 17 32.54 14.73 12.83
CA ALA A 17 33.82 15.40 12.69
C ALA A 17 33.64 16.90 12.32
N PHE A 18 34.13 17.75 13.24
CA PHE A 18 34.70 19.09 13.02
C PHE A 18 33.85 20.24 12.47
N GLY A 19 33.65 21.25 13.33
CA GLY A 19 33.47 22.63 12.89
C GLY A 19 32.67 23.50 13.85
N CYS A 20 33.26 23.91 14.98
CA CYS A 20 32.82 25.12 15.69
C CYS A 20 33.03 26.32 14.76
N GLY A 21 31.94 26.78 14.18
CA GLY A 21 31.87 27.94 13.30
C GLY A 21 30.43 28.38 13.27
N ASP A 22 30.07 29.16 14.29
CA ASP A 22 28.77 29.80 14.45
C ASP A 22 28.60 30.85 13.35
N ARG A 23 28.24 30.38 12.15
CA ARG A 23 27.69 31.23 11.10
C ARG A 23 26.19 31.04 11.17
N PRO A 24 25.38 32.11 11.18
CA PRO A 24 23.95 32.00 10.97
C PRO A 24 23.77 31.40 9.57
N ARG A 25 23.62 30.06 9.50
CA ARG A 25 23.24 29.37 8.28
C ARG A 25 21.82 29.82 8.00
N GLY A 26 21.69 30.79 7.11
CA GLY A 26 20.43 31.41 6.74
C GLY A 26 19.37 30.33 6.53
N THR A 27 18.31 30.40 7.33
CA THR A 27 17.12 29.55 7.25
C THR A 27 16.52 29.53 5.84
N GLY A 28 16.80 30.55 5.02
CA GLY A 28 16.39 30.64 3.62
C GLY A 28 16.93 29.52 2.74
N HIS A 29 18.21 29.10 2.85
CA HIS A 29 18.77 28.13 1.90
C HIS A 29 18.14 26.74 2.05
N ARG A 30 17.88 26.32 3.30
CA ARG A 30 17.17 25.07 3.60
C ARG A 30 15.69 25.14 3.24
N ALA A 31 15.07 26.33 3.36
CA ALA A 31 13.67 26.49 2.96
C ALA A 31 13.46 26.33 1.46
N HIS A 32 14.29 26.99 0.65
CA HIS A 32 14.24 26.85 -0.80
C HIS A 32 14.53 25.41 -1.25
N GLN A 33 15.41 24.69 -0.54
CA GLN A 33 15.69 23.30 -0.82
C GLN A 33 14.46 22.41 -0.63
N THR A 34 13.74 22.51 0.51
CA THR A 34 12.54 21.70 0.75
C THR A 34 11.47 21.92 -0.31
N SER A 35 11.15 23.16 -0.66
CA SER A 35 10.13 23.44 -1.68
C SER A 35 10.57 22.94 -3.06
N SER A 36 11.87 23.02 -3.39
CA SER A 36 12.40 22.46 -4.65
C SER A 36 12.36 20.92 -4.71
N GLU A 37 12.62 20.24 -3.60
CA GLU A 37 12.53 18.78 -3.51
C GLU A 37 11.06 18.32 -3.53
N PHE A 38 10.17 19.05 -2.86
CA PHE A 38 8.74 18.79 -2.93
C PHE A 38 8.18 19.00 -4.34
N ALA A 39 8.67 20.00 -5.08
CA ALA A 39 8.31 20.18 -6.48
C ALA A 39 8.63 18.94 -7.34
N ARG A 40 9.72 18.21 -7.03
CA ARG A 40 10.03 16.93 -7.70
C ARG A 40 9.00 15.84 -7.40
N VAL A 41 8.47 15.79 -6.17
CA VAL A 41 7.36 14.90 -5.81
C VAL A 41 6.15 15.22 -6.67
N GLN A 42 5.80 16.50 -6.81
CA GLN A 42 4.63 16.93 -7.60
C GLN A 42 4.81 16.65 -9.10
N VAL A 43 6.02 16.84 -9.65
CA VAL A 43 6.34 16.46 -11.04
C VAL A 43 6.17 14.95 -11.23
N ALA A 44 6.77 14.13 -10.37
CA ALA A 44 6.65 12.68 -10.47
C ALA A 44 5.20 12.19 -10.29
N ARG A 45 4.40 12.88 -9.46
CA ARG A 45 2.96 12.62 -9.31
C ARG A 45 2.18 12.94 -10.57
N ALA A 46 2.48 14.06 -11.23
CA ALA A 46 1.85 14.43 -12.50
C ALA A 46 2.22 13.44 -13.61
N GLU A 47 3.48 13.01 -13.69
CA GLU A 47 3.92 11.95 -14.61
C GLU A 47 3.15 10.64 -14.38
N LEU A 48 2.97 10.23 -13.12
CA LEU A 48 2.17 9.06 -12.77
C LEU A 48 0.70 9.20 -13.19
N ALA A 49 0.09 10.37 -13.02
CA ALA A 49 -1.29 10.62 -13.43
C ALA A 49 -1.47 10.47 -14.95
N VAL A 50 -0.55 11.05 -15.73
CA VAL A 50 -0.54 10.92 -17.19
C VAL A 50 -0.35 9.47 -17.63
N ALA A 51 0.61 8.76 -17.03
CA ALA A 51 0.86 7.35 -17.36
C ALA A 51 -0.35 6.46 -17.01
N ARG A 52 -1.07 6.78 -15.92
CA ARG A 52 -2.30 6.08 -15.55
C ARG A 52 -3.41 6.28 -16.57
N GLU A 53 -3.65 7.52 -16.98
CA GLU A 53 -4.66 7.84 -18.00
C GLU A 53 -4.39 7.08 -19.30
N ARG A 54 -3.13 7.06 -19.77
CA ARG A 54 -2.74 6.28 -20.94
C ARG A 54 -2.98 4.77 -20.77
N SER A 55 -2.66 4.23 -19.59
CA SER A 55 -2.89 2.81 -19.29
C SER A 55 -4.39 2.45 -19.28
N ASP A 56 -5.20 3.31 -18.68
CA ASP A 56 -6.66 3.14 -18.61
C ASP A 56 -7.30 3.28 -20.01
N GLN A 57 -6.85 4.25 -20.82
CA GLN A 57 -7.28 4.40 -22.21
C GLN A 57 -6.91 3.17 -23.06
N ALA A 58 -5.67 2.71 -23.01
CA ALA A 58 -5.22 1.54 -23.76
C ALA A 58 -6.04 0.29 -23.37
N ARG A 59 -6.38 0.14 -22.08
CA ARG A 59 -7.26 -0.96 -21.61
C ARG A 59 -8.69 -0.82 -22.14
N ALA A 60 -9.26 0.38 -22.15
CA ALA A 60 -10.59 0.62 -22.68
C ALA A 60 -10.66 0.35 -24.19
N GLU A 61 -9.66 0.79 -24.94
CA GLU A 61 -9.55 0.51 -26.38
C GLU A 61 -9.38 -0.99 -26.67
N ALA A 62 -8.60 -1.70 -25.85
CA ALA A 62 -8.45 -3.16 -25.96
C ALA A 62 -9.76 -3.90 -25.70
N GLN A 63 -10.54 -3.48 -24.70
CA GLN A 63 -11.88 -4.04 -24.42
C GLN A 63 -12.86 -3.77 -25.57
N GLY A 64 -12.70 -2.65 -26.27
CA GLY A 64 -13.45 -2.32 -27.48
C GLY A 64 -12.95 -2.97 -28.76
N GLY A 65 -11.92 -3.84 -28.69
CA GLY A 65 -11.31 -4.51 -29.85
C GLY A 65 -10.49 -3.60 -30.77
N LYS A 66 -10.10 -2.41 -30.28
CA LYS A 66 -9.42 -1.37 -31.07
C LYS A 66 -7.92 -1.25 -30.80
N ALA A 67 -7.43 -1.76 -29.67
CA ALA A 67 -6.02 -1.66 -29.32
C ALA A 67 -5.24 -2.95 -29.57
N ASP A 68 -3.99 -2.76 -29.96
CA ASP A 68 -2.96 -3.79 -30.04
C ASP A 68 -2.53 -4.23 -28.62
N ALA A 69 -2.34 -5.54 -28.42
CA ALA A 69 -1.82 -6.10 -27.17
C ALA A 69 -0.46 -5.49 -26.80
N ASP A 70 0.36 -5.14 -27.79
CA ASP A 70 1.66 -4.51 -27.57
C ASP A 70 1.53 -3.09 -27.02
N ALA A 71 0.55 -2.32 -27.49
CA ALA A 71 0.23 -1.00 -26.96
C ALA A 71 -0.23 -1.07 -25.50
N VAL A 72 -1.05 -2.06 -25.15
CA VAL A 72 -1.49 -2.29 -23.75
C VAL A 72 -0.30 -2.62 -22.85
N ARG A 73 0.60 -3.51 -23.31
CA ARG A 73 1.81 -3.89 -22.55
C ARG A 73 2.74 -2.69 -22.35
N LEU A 74 2.95 -1.89 -23.39
CA LEU A 74 3.76 -0.68 -23.31
C LEU A 74 3.18 0.31 -22.30
N ALA A 75 1.88 0.63 -22.39
CA ALA A 75 1.23 1.55 -21.46
C ALA A 75 1.26 1.06 -20.01
N GLN A 76 1.12 -0.25 -19.77
CA GLN A 76 1.28 -0.84 -18.44
C GLN A 76 2.72 -0.73 -17.92
N SER A 77 3.72 -0.92 -18.78
CA SER A 77 5.13 -0.77 -18.42
C SER A 77 5.47 0.68 -18.07
N GLU A 78 4.99 1.65 -18.85
CA GLU A 78 5.15 3.08 -18.57
C GLU A 78 4.50 3.47 -17.25
N PHE A 79 3.29 3.00 -16.99
CA PHE A 79 2.62 3.21 -15.70
C PHE A 79 3.43 2.63 -14.54
N GLY A 80 3.94 1.40 -14.68
CA GLY A 80 4.80 0.78 -13.67
C GLY A 80 6.05 1.59 -13.38
N ALA A 81 6.75 2.06 -14.41
CA ALA A 81 7.96 2.88 -14.27
C ALA A 81 7.68 4.24 -13.61
N ALA A 82 6.59 4.91 -14.01
CA ALA A 82 6.17 6.17 -13.41
C ALA A 82 5.79 5.99 -11.93
N HIS A 83 5.10 4.89 -11.60
CA HIS A 83 4.75 4.56 -10.23
C HIS A 83 5.99 4.31 -9.37
N GLU A 84 6.95 3.51 -9.84
CA GLU A 84 8.21 3.29 -9.12
C GLU A 84 9.00 4.58 -8.90
N ARG A 85 9.08 5.43 -9.93
CA ARG A 85 9.76 6.74 -9.81
C ARG A 85 9.09 7.60 -8.76
N TYR A 86 7.77 7.74 -8.81
CA TYR A 86 7.00 8.51 -7.84
C TYR A 86 7.23 8.01 -6.40
N GLN A 87 7.15 6.70 -6.17
CA GLN A 87 7.38 6.11 -4.85
C GLN A 87 8.80 6.40 -4.34
N LYS A 88 9.82 6.28 -5.21
CA LYS A 88 11.23 6.58 -4.85
C LYS A 88 11.41 8.05 -4.47
N VAL A 89 10.87 8.97 -5.27
CA VAL A 89 10.98 10.42 -5.03
C VAL A 89 10.24 10.83 -3.76
N LEU A 90 9.01 10.33 -3.56
CA LEU A 90 8.23 10.60 -2.36
C LEU A 90 8.92 10.07 -1.09
N ALA A 91 9.43 8.83 -1.12
CA ALA A 91 10.14 8.24 0.01
C ALA A 91 11.43 9.00 0.34
N ALA A 92 12.20 9.41 -0.68
CA ALA A 92 13.40 10.21 -0.49
C ALA A 92 13.09 11.56 0.17
N PHE A 93 12.03 12.25 -0.30
CA PHE A 93 11.57 13.50 0.29
C PHE A 93 11.17 13.31 1.76
N LEU A 94 10.28 12.35 2.06
CA LEU A 94 9.78 12.13 3.42
C LEU A 94 10.88 11.69 4.41
N THR A 95 11.88 10.93 3.94
CA THR A 95 13.02 10.51 4.78
C THR A 95 13.77 11.71 5.36
N VAL A 96 13.94 12.77 4.57
CA VAL A 96 14.61 14.00 5.03
C VAL A 96 13.61 14.92 5.74
N ALA A 97 12.46 15.17 5.11
CA ALA A 97 11.50 16.20 5.54
C ALA A 97 10.90 15.92 6.92
N LEU A 98 10.62 14.65 7.25
CA LEU A 98 10.09 14.28 8.57
C LEU A 98 11.07 14.52 9.72
N ASN A 99 12.38 14.50 9.44
CA ASN A 99 13.41 14.76 10.45
C ASN A 99 13.76 16.25 10.56
N GLU A 100 13.86 16.93 9.42
CA GLU A 100 14.33 18.31 9.40
C GLU A 100 13.21 19.33 9.59
N ARG A 101 12.02 19.05 9.03
CA ARG A 101 10.90 20.00 8.92
C ARG A 101 9.55 19.30 9.04
N PRO A 102 9.29 18.61 10.16
CA PRO A 102 8.08 17.80 10.36
C PRO A 102 6.76 18.57 10.20
N ALA A 103 6.76 19.87 10.51
CA ALA A 103 5.56 20.70 10.53
C ALA A 103 5.41 21.61 9.29
N SER A 104 6.30 21.53 8.29
CA SER A 104 6.14 22.37 7.09
C SER A 104 4.95 21.89 6.25
N PRO A 105 4.25 22.81 5.54
CA PRO A 105 3.12 22.45 4.69
C PRO A 105 3.46 21.36 3.67
N GLU A 106 4.63 21.43 3.06
CA GLU A 106 5.09 20.43 2.08
C GLU A 106 5.30 19.04 2.69
N THR A 107 5.78 18.95 3.94
CA THR A 107 5.94 17.67 4.65
C THR A 107 4.59 17.06 4.95
N LEU A 108 3.63 17.87 5.41
CA LEU A 108 2.27 17.42 5.71
C LEU A 108 1.53 17.00 4.42
N GLU A 109 1.70 17.74 3.33
CA GLU A 109 1.13 17.38 2.02
C GLU A 109 1.72 16.06 1.52
N ALA A 110 3.06 15.91 1.52
CA ALA A 110 3.71 14.67 1.13
C ALA A 110 3.30 13.47 2.01
N LEU A 111 3.10 13.70 3.31
CA LEU A 111 2.61 12.66 4.21
C LEU A 111 1.17 12.25 3.87
N GLY A 112 0.32 13.22 3.50
CA GLY A 112 -1.01 12.95 2.93
C GLY A 112 -0.94 12.08 1.68
N LEU A 113 -0.05 12.41 0.74
CA LEU A 113 0.17 11.62 -0.48
C LEU A 113 0.62 10.18 -0.19
N TYR A 114 1.46 9.99 0.82
CA TYR A 114 1.88 8.66 1.26
C TYR A 114 0.72 7.87 1.86
N ALA A 115 -0.13 8.50 2.68
CA ALA A 115 -1.33 7.87 3.23
C ALA A 115 -2.33 7.48 2.13
N ASP A 116 -2.56 8.33 1.14
CA ASP A 116 -3.44 8.03 0.02
C ASP A 116 -2.95 6.81 -0.76
N ALA A 117 -1.64 6.70 -0.99
CA ALA A 117 -1.02 5.54 -1.63
C ALA A 117 -1.20 4.26 -0.77
N ALA A 118 -1.02 4.34 0.55
CA ALA A 118 -1.25 3.22 1.46
C ALA A 118 -2.71 2.75 1.44
N VAL A 119 -3.66 3.69 1.45
CA VAL A 119 -5.11 3.42 1.35
C VAL A 119 -5.45 2.75 0.02
N SER A 120 -4.97 3.29 -1.10
CA SER A 120 -5.21 2.70 -2.43
C SER A 120 -4.66 1.28 -2.53
N ASN A 121 -3.44 1.04 -2.05
CA ASN A 121 -2.83 -0.29 -2.05
C ASN A 121 -3.58 -1.27 -1.15
N ALA A 122 -4.01 -0.83 0.03
CA ALA A 122 -4.80 -1.65 0.93
C ALA A 122 -6.17 -2.02 0.33
N ARG A 123 -6.87 -1.08 -0.32
CA ARG A 123 -8.15 -1.36 -1.00
C ARG A 123 -7.96 -2.45 -2.06
N ILE A 124 -6.94 -2.33 -2.92
CA ILE A 124 -6.63 -3.35 -3.94
C ILE A 124 -6.35 -4.72 -3.31
N LEU A 125 -5.59 -4.77 -2.22
CA LEU A 125 -5.31 -6.03 -1.51
C LEU A 125 -6.58 -6.64 -0.94
N LEU A 126 -7.41 -5.86 -0.25
CA LEU A 126 -8.63 -6.35 0.38
C LEU A 126 -9.69 -6.79 -0.65
N ASP A 127 -9.87 -6.02 -1.73
CA ASP A 127 -10.91 -6.29 -2.73
C ASP A 127 -10.60 -7.52 -3.58
N ARG A 128 -9.31 -7.90 -3.70
CA ARG A 128 -8.88 -9.10 -4.43
C ARG A 128 -8.72 -10.34 -3.55
N GLY A 129 -9.18 -10.29 -2.29
CA GLY A 129 -8.95 -11.37 -1.32
C GLY A 129 -7.48 -11.60 -1.01
N GLY A 130 -6.66 -10.56 -1.13
CA GLY A 130 -5.23 -10.58 -0.84
C GLY A 130 -4.94 -10.55 0.67
N ASP A 131 -3.65 -10.47 0.99
CA ASP A 131 -3.16 -10.52 2.36
C ASP A 131 -3.60 -9.28 3.18
N ALA A 132 -4.60 -9.47 4.04
CA ALA A 132 -5.09 -8.45 4.95
C ALA A 132 -4.00 -7.96 5.94
N ASN A 133 -3.04 -8.81 6.32
CA ASN A 133 -1.93 -8.40 7.19
C ASN A 133 -1.04 -7.37 6.49
N ARG A 134 -0.77 -7.61 5.20
CA ARG A 134 0.02 -6.68 4.39
C ARG A 134 -0.70 -5.33 4.20
N ALA A 135 -2.02 -5.36 4.02
CA ALA A 135 -2.83 -4.14 3.97
C ALA A 135 -2.76 -3.37 5.30
N ILE A 136 -2.97 -4.04 6.44
CA ILE A 136 -2.87 -3.44 7.78
C ILE A 136 -1.49 -2.83 8.02
N ALA A 137 -0.41 -3.57 7.73
CA ALA A 137 0.95 -3.10 7.99
C ALA A 137 1.29 -1.78 7.29
N GLY A 138 0.85 -1.61 6.03
CA GLY A 138 1.03 -0.36 5.29
C GLY A 138 0.24 0.81 5.89
N LEU A 139 -1.02 0.56 6.25
CA LEU A 139 -1.91 1.57 6.84
C LEU A 139 -1.43 2.00 8.23
N GLU A 140 -1.00 1.07 9.07
CA GLU A 140 -0.44 1.38 10.39
C GLU A 140 0.89 2.13 10.29
N GLY A 141 1.69 1.84 9.25
CA GLY A 141 2.89 2.61 8.92
C GLY A 141 2.58 4.09 8.72
N ALA A 142 1.59 4.39 7.88
CA ALA A 142 1.14 5.76 7.65
C ALA A 142 0.54 6.38 8.93
N GLU A 143 -0.35 5.67 9.63
CA GLU A 143 -1.01 6.16 10.84
C GLU A 143 0.01 6.56 11.93
N ARG A 144 1.05 5.77 12.12
CA ARG A 144 2.12 6.07 13.10
C ARG A 144 2.84 7.38 12.79
N LEU A 145 3.04 7.72 11.52
CA LEU A 145 3.68 8.99 11.14
C LEU A 145 2.82 10.19 11.54
N PHE A 146 1.50 10.17 11.26
CA PHE A 146 0.58 11.23 11.70
C PHE A 146 0.58 11.38 13.23
N ARG A 147 0.48 10.26 13.95
CA ARG A 147 0.50 10.26 15.43
C ARG A 147 1.81 10.78 16.00
N ALA A 148 2.96 10.40 15.43
CA ALA A 148 4.28 10.85 15.87
C ALA A 148 4.45 12.36 15.71
N LEU A 149 3.82 12.95 14.69
CA LEU A 149 3.81 14.38 14.44
C LEU A 149 2.73 15.15 15.22
N GLY A 150 1.86 14.45 15.96
CA GLY A 150 0.74 15.06 16.69
C GLY A 150 -0.32 15.69 15.78
N VAL A 151 -0.38 15.30 14.50
CA VAL A 151 -1.37 15.79 13.54
C VAL A 151 -2.54 14.81 13.41
N PRO A 152 -3.75 15.29 13.03
CA PRO A 152 -4.90 14.41 12.85
C PRO A 152 -4.65 13.34 11.79
N VAL A 153 -5.04 12.10 12.10
CA VAL A 153 -5.02 10.99 11.14
C VAL A 153 -6.14 11.22 10.11
N PRO A 154 -5.86 11.14 8.79
CA PRO A 154 -6.90 11.28 7.77
C PRO A 154 -8.03 10.25 7.97
N HIS A 155 -9.28 10.70 7.83
CA HIS A 155 -10.45 9.85 8.03
C HIS A 155 -10.42 8.58 7.16
N ASP A 156 -10.07 8.72 5.89
CA ASP A 156 -10.00 7.60 4.94
C ASP A 156 -8.93 6.56 5.30
N LEU A 157 -7.81 7.01 5.89
CA LEU A 157 -6.77 6.12 6.41
C LEU A 157 -7.30 5.31 7.59
N ALA A 158 -7.89 5.99 8.58
CA ALA A 158 -8.47 5.32 9.75
C ALA A 158 -9.59 4.35 9.36
N ALA A 159 -10.51 4.77 8.50
CA ALA A 159 -11.63 3.94 8.05
C ALA A 159 -11.17 2.69 7.29
N THR A 160 -10.14 2.83 6.44
CA THR A 160 -9.57 1.71 5.68
C THR A 160 -8.82 0.74 6.61
N LEU A 161 -8.11 1.24 7.63
CA LEU A 161 -7.45 0.41 8.64
C LEU A 161 -8.46 -0.42 9.43
N GLU A 162 -9.56 0.21 9.87
CA GLU A 162 -10.64 -0.50 10.56
C GLU A 162 -11.31 -1.55 9.67
N ARG A 163 -11.51 -1.24 8.38
CA ARG A 163 -12.00 -2.24 7.40
C ARG A 163 -11.04 -3.43 7.30
N ALA A 164 -9.74 -3.17 7.18
CA ALA A 164 -8.73 -4.21 7.05
C ALA A 164 -8.68 -5.13 8.27
N ARG A 165 -8.77 -4.57 9.48
CA ARG A 165 -8.86 -5.32 10.76
C ARG A 165 -10.09 -6.22 10.82
N ARG A 166 -11.26 -5.74 10.36
CA ARG A 166 -12.47 -6.57 10.30
C ARG A 166 -12.33 -7.75 9.33
N VAL A 167 -11.70 -7.53 8.17
CA VAL A 167 -11.44 -8.60 7.21
C VAL A 167 -10.50 -9.66 7.80
N GLN A 168 -9.43 -9.24 8.47
CA GLN A 168 -8.49 -10.14 9.15
C GLN A 168 -9.16 -10.94 10.27
N ALA A 169 -10.04 -10.32 11.05
CA ALA A 169 -10.73 -10.96 12.18
C ALA A 169 -11.88 -11.89 11.76
N SER A 170 -12.34 -11.81 10.51
CA SER A 170 -13.40 -12.68 10.01
C SER A 170 -12.81 -14.07 9.74
N PRO A 171 -13.34 -15.15 10.36
CA PRO A 171 -12.88 -16.50 10.06
C PRO A 171 -13.11 -16.79 8.57
N PRO A 172 -12.25 -17.59 7.91
CA PRO A 172 -12.52 -18.02 6.54
C PRO A 172 -13.89 -18.68 6.55
N THR A 173 -14.84 -18.14 5.79
CA THR A 173 -16.19 -18.68 5.64
C THR A 173 -16.06 -20.18 5.44
N ALA A 174 -16.53 -20.95 6.43
CA ALA A 174 -16.56 -22.40 6.33
C ALA A 174 -17.24 -22.72 5.00
N THR A 175 -16.49 -23.40 4.12
CA THR A 175 -17.05 -24.00 2.91
C THR A 175 -18.34 -24.69 3.32
N PRO A 176 -19.51 -24.40 2.71
CA PRO A 176 -20.73 -25.09 3.08
C PRO A 176 -20.47 -26.58 2.92
N THR A 177 -20.35 -27.28 4.05
CA THR A 177 -20.29 -28.73 4.10
C THR A 177 -21.58 -29.20 3.46
N MET A 178 -21.48 -29.58 2.18
CA MET A 178 -22.56 -30.25 1.47
C MET A 178 -23.05 -31.38 2.38
N PRO A 179 -24.32 -31.36 2.83
CA PRO A 179 -24.84 -32.42 3.67
C PRO A 179 -24.68 -33.73 2.89
N GLY A 180 -24.16 -34.73 3.60
CA GLY A 180 -23.83 -36.04 3.09
C GLY A 180 -24.93 -36.55 2.17
N ARG A 181 -24.53 -36.90 0.94
CA ARG A 181 -25.35 -37.67 0.04
C ARG A 181 -25.53 -39.03 0.71
N ASP A 182 -26.66 -39.22 1.38
CA ASP A 182 -27.07 -40.48 1.96
C ASP A 182 -27.01 -41.57 0.88
N THR A 183 -25.95 -42.38 0.91
CA THR A 183 -25.89 -43.65 0.20
C THR A 183 -26.81 -44.60 0.94
N ALA A 184 -28.10 -44.57 0.57
CA ALA A 184 -29.07 -45.56 1.00
C ALA A 184 -28.61 -46.95 0.53
N SER A 185 -28.08 -47.67 1.51
CA SER A 185 -27.92 -49.11 1.56
C SER A 185 -29.22 -49.81 1.13
N GLY A 186 -29.12 -50.65 0.11
CA GLY A 186 -30.20 -51.51 -0.37
C GLY A 186 -29.63 -52.75 -1.05
N GLY A 187 -29.04 -53.66 -0.28
CA GLY A 187 -28.92 -55.07 -0.72
C GLY A 187 -30.27 -55.80 -0.59
N PRO A 188 -30.37 -57.12 -0.79
CA PRO A 188 -29.39 -58.05 -1.38
C PRO A 188 -30.02 -59.08 -2.37
N ARG A 189 -29.16 -60.00 -2.84
CA ARG A 189 -29.41 -61.44 -3.13
C ARG A 189 -29.98 -61.90 -4.48
N GLN A 190 -29.20 -62.87 -5.01
CA GLN A 190 -29.60 -64.13 -5.67
C GLN A 190 -30.06 -63.99 -7.13
N ARG A 191 -29.72 -64.88 -8.08
CA ARG A 191 -29.22 -66.25 -8.05
C ARG A 191 -28.75 -66.63 -9.47
N ARG A 192 -27.70 -67.46 -9.54
CA ARG A 192 -27.47 -68.61 -10.45
C ARG A 192 -28.23 -68.65 -11.79
N SER A 193 -27.48 -68.88 -12.88
CA SER A 193 -27.46 -70.12 -13.72
C SER A 193 -26.74 -69.79 -15.03
N ALA A 194 -25.50 -70.25 -15.24
CA ALA A 194 -25.15 -71.52 -15.87
C ALA A 194 -25.53 -71.63 -17.36
N ARG A 195 -24.48 -71.92 -18.16
CA ARG A 195 -24.44 -72.92 -19.26
C ARG A 195 -24.72 -72.47 -20.69
N SER A 196 -23.71 -72.68 -21.54
CA SER A 196 -23.72 -73.45 -22.81
C SER A 196 -22.95 -72.70 -23.91
N ARG A 197 -21.70 -73.07 -24.21
CA ARG A 197 -21.31 -73.88 -25.38
C ARG A 197 -22.19 -73.61 -26.62
N ARG A 198 -21.63 -72.94 -27.62
CA ARG A 198 -21.08 -73.55 -28.85
C ARG A 198 -20.15 -72.56 -29.54
#